data_AF-A0A5C4J988-F1
#
_entry.id   AF-A0A5C4J988-F1
#
_cell.length_a   1.000
_cell.length_b   1.000
_cell.length_c   1.000
_cell.angle_alpha   90.00
_cell.angle_beta   90.00
_cell.angle_gamma   90.00
#
_symmetry.space_group_name_H-M   'P 1'
#
loop_
_entity.id
_entity.type
_entity.pdbx_description
1 polymer ?
#
loop_
_entity_poly.entity_id
_entity_poly.type
_entity_poly.pdbx_seq_one_letter_code
_entity_poly.pdbx_strand_id
1 'polypeptide(L)' 'MSRVYQMTFEGGLWKMWRDAPGFDQRFSGKFGDDGRTIQASWAKSLDNETWEHDFDLIYTKVA' A
#
# COMPACT_ATOMS: atom_id res chain seq x y z
N MET A 1 -12.52 16.93 -8.01
CA MET A 1 -11.59 16.46 -6.95
C MET A 1 -10.95 15.16 -7.43
N SER A 2 -9.64 14.99 -7.28
CA SER A 2 -8.91 13.76 -7.64
C SER A 2 -8.18 13.18 -6.43
N ARG A 3 -7.94 11.86 -6.45
CA ARG A 3 -7.00 11.18 -5.54
C ARG A 3 -5.83 10.73 -6.38
N VAL A 4 -4.64 11.27 -6.11
CA VAL A 4 -3.40 10.91 -6.81
C VAL A 4 -2.57 10.04 -5.87
N TYR A 5 -2.09 8.92 -6.40
CA TYR A 5 -1.19 8.01 -5.70
C TYR A 5 0.15 7.98 -6.41
N GLN A 6 1.22 8.08 -5.64
CA GLN A 6 2.58 7.81 -6.08
C GLN A 6 2.91 6.36 -5.80
N MET A 7 3.81 5.76 -6.58
CA MET A 7 4.19 4.36 -6.38
C MET A 7 5.62 4.06 -6.82
N THR A 8 6.19 3.04 -6.19
CA THR A 8 7.39 2.34 -6.66
C THR A 8 7.17 0.84 -6.66
N PHE A 9 7.85 0.15 -7.56
CA PHE A 9 7.89 -1.30 -7.59
C PHE A 9 9.31 -1.76 -7.89
N GLU A 10 9.91 -2.46 -6.94
CA GLU A 10 11.29 -2.93 -7.06
C GLU A 10 11.45 -4.23 -6.26
N GLY A 11 12.12 -5.23 -6.84
CA GLY A 11 12.45 -6.47 -6.12
C GLY A 11 11.25 -7.22 -5.52
N GLY A 12 10.06 -7.13 -6.15
CA GLY A 12 8.84 -7.75 -5.64
C GLY A 12 8.15 -6.98 -4.51
N LEU A 13 8.65 -5.79 -4.16
CA LEU A 13 8.02 -4.89 -3.19
C LEU A 13 7.30 -3.75 -3.93
N TRP A 14 5.98 -3.72 -3.78
CA TRP A 14 5.11 -2.64 -4.24
C TRP A 14 4.86 -1.67 -3.09
N LYS A 15 5.30 -0.42 -3.23
CA LYS A 15 4.94 0.68 -2.35
C LYS A 15 4.05 1.65 -3.08
N MET A 16 3.02 2.14 -2.41
CA MET A 16 2.15 3.19 -2.93
C MET A 16 1.76 4.12 -1.79
N TRP A 17 1.65 5.42 -2.06
CA TRP A 17 1.24 6.38 -1.04
C TRP A 17 0.49 7.55 -1.66
N ARG A 18 -0.25 8.26 -0.81
CA ARG A 18 -0.99 9.47 -1.15
C ARG A 18 -0.65 10.52 -0.11
N ASP A 19 -0.03 11.60 -0.58
CA ASP A 19 0.21 12.80 0.19
C ASP A 19 -1.03 13.68 0.11
N ALA A 20 -1.78 13.75 1.20
CA ALA A 20 -3.01 14.53 1.27
C ALA A 20 -3.15 15.11 2.67
N PRO A 21 -3.07 16.46 2.82
CA PRO A 21 -3.13 17.11 4.13
C PRO A 21 -4.32 16.63 4.96
N GLY A 22 -4.02 16.14 6.17
CA GLY A 22 -5.01 15.65 7.13
C GLY A 22 -5.48 14.21 6.90
N PHE A 23 -5.03 13.53 5.83
CA PHE A 23 -5.32 12.12 5.61
C PHE A 23 -4.35 11.47 4.60
N ASP A 24 -3.12 11.24 5.05
CA ASP A 24 -2.09 10.52 4.31
C ASP A 24 -2.34 9.01 4.37
N GLN A 25 -1.99 8.32 3.30
CA GLN A 25 -2.12 6.87 3.21
C GLN A 25 -0.88 6.26 2.59
N ARG A 26 -0.48 5.09 3.07
CA ARG A 26 0.58 4.29 2.45
C ARG A 26 0.22 2.81 2.43
N PHE A 27 0.71 2.15 1.42
CA PHE A 27 0.52 0.75 1.12
C PHE A 27 1.88 0.09 0.93
N SER A 28 2.02 -1.13 1.45
CA SER A 28 3.17 -2.00 1.19
C SER A 28 2.69 -3.39 0.86
N GLY A 29 3.02 -3.88 -0.34
CA GLY A 29 2.68 -5.21 -0.81
C GLY A 29 3.91 -5.99 -1.24
N LYS A 30 4.07 -7.22 -0.75
CA LYS A 30 5.13 -8.14 -1.15
C LYS A 30 4.54 -9.23 -2.04
N PHE A 31 5.11 -9.36 -3.24
CA PHE A 31 4.79 -10.47 -4.14
C PHE A 31 5.37 -11.77 -3.57
N GLY A 32 4.57 -12.81 -3.54
CA GLY A 32 5.02 -14.15 -3.24
C GLY A 32 5.88 -14.69 -4.38
N ASP A 33 6.84 -15.55 -4.04
CA ASP A 33 7.73 -16.19 -5.01
C ASP A 33 6.97 -17.10 -5.98
N ASP A 34 5.74 -17.48 -5.63
CA ASP A 34 4.81 -18.23 -6.49
C ASP A 34 4.27 -17.40 -7.67
N GLY A 35 4.43 -16.06 -7.65
CA GLY A 35 3.87 -15.16 -8.65
C GLY A 35 2.34 -15.12 -8.67
N ARG A 36 1.69 -15.60 -7.61
CA ARG A 36 0.23 -15.76 -7.49
C ARG A 36 -0.35 -14.98 -6.31
N THR A 37 0.47 -14.67 -5.32
CA THR A 37 0.03 -13.98 -4.11
C THR A 37 0.70 -12.63 -3.95
N ILE A 38 -0.02 -11.66 -3.39
CA ILE A 38 0.56 -10.43 -2.85
C ILE A 38 0.03 -10.27 -1.44
N GLN A 39 0.92 -10.30 -0.46
CA GLN A 39 0.58 -9.98 0.93
C GLN A 39 0.82 -8.50 1.16
N ALA A 40 -0.18 -7.78 1.62
CA ALA A 40 -0.08 -6.34 1.74
C ALA A 40 -0.84 -5.77 2.92
N SER A 41 -0.53 -4.52 3.24
CA SER A 41 -1.24 -3.75 4.26
C SER A 41 -1.31 -2.27 3.88
N TRP A 42 -2.36 -1.62 4.41
CA TRP A 42 -2.51 -0.18 4.39
C TRP A 42 -2.23 0.41 5.78
N ALA A 43 -1.68 1.61 5.78
CA ALA A 43 -1.60 2.48 6.95
C ALA A 43 -2.09 3.89 6.58
N LYS A 44 -2.60 4.59 7.58
CA LYS A 44 -3.08 5.97 7.47
C LYS A 44 -2.39 6.86 8.50
N SER A 45 -2.36 8.15 8.22
CA SER A 45 -1.87 9.16 9.15
C SER A 45 -2.69 10.45 8.99
N LEU A 46 -2.93 11.15 10.09
CA LEU A 46 -3.61 12.46 10.09
C LEU A 46 -2.61 13.63 10.16
N ASP A 47 -1.37 13.34 10.55
CA ASP A 47 -0.29 14.30 10.82
C ASP A 47 0.99 14.02 10.01
N ASN A 48 1.00 12.98 9.18
CA ASN A 48 2.15 12.42 8.46
C ASN A 48 3.31 11.92 9.36
N GLU A 49 3.09 11.88 10.68
CA GLU A 49 4.10 11.50 11.67
C GLU A 49 3.70 10.20 12.38
N THR A 50 2.45 10.14 12.83
CA THR A 50 1.84 9.00 13.51
C THR A 50 1.11 8.14 12.50
N TRP A 51 1.55 6.89 12.34
CA TRP A 51 0.98 5.96 11.37
C TRP A 51 0.21 4.84 12.06
N GLU A 52 -1.08 4.73 11.75
CA GLU A 52 -1.96 3.66 12.21
C GLU A 52 -2.07 2.59 11.12
N HIS A 53 -1.95 1.32 11.50
CA HIS A 53 -2.32 0.22 10.63
C HIS A 53 -3.83 0.27 10.37
N ASP A 54 -4.23 0.26 9.10
CA ASP A 54 -5.64 0.34 8.73
C ASP A 54 -6.21 -1.07 8.53
N PHE A 55 -5.64 -1.84 7.60
CA PHE A 55 -6.03 -3.23 7.36
C PHE A 55 -4.97 -4.00 6.55
N ASP A 56 -4.98 -5.33 6.73
CA ASP A 56 -4.27 -6.29 5.90
C ASP A 56 -5.12 -6.76 4.72
N LEU A 57 -4.46 -7.17 3.64
CA LEU A 57 -5.10 -7.80 2.49
C LEU A 57 -4.16 -8.79 1.78
N ILE A 58 -4.77 -9.78 1.15
CA ILE A 58 -4.09 -10.73 0.28
C ILE A 58 -4.75 -10.68 -1.08
N TYR A 59 -3.96 -10.33 -2.11
CA TYR A 59 -4.39 -10.53 -3.49
C TYR A 59 -4.01 -11.93 -3.94
N THR A 60 -4.91 -12.61 -4.64
CA THR A 60 -4.65 -13.90 -5.29
C THR A 60 -4.98 -13.80 -6.76
N LYS A 61 -4.04 -14.22 -7.60
CA LYS A 61 -4.20 -14.26 -9.05
C LYS A 61 -5.26 -15.30 -9.44
N VAL A 62 -6.33 -14.85 -10.08
CA VAL A 62 -7.37 -15.70 -10.68
C VAL A 62 -6.86 -16.32 -11.99
N ALA A 63 -7.38 -17.51 -12.33
CA ALA A 63 -7.01 -18.28 -13.51
C ALA A 63 -7.56 -17.67 -14.81
#